data_AF-A0A2R6G834-F1
#
_entry.id   AF-A0A2R6G834-F1
#
_cell.length_a   1.000
_cell.length_b   1.000
_cell.length_c   1.000
_cell.angle_alpha   90.00
_cell.angle_beta   90.00
_cell.angle_gamma   90.00
#
_symmetry.space_group_name_H-M   'P 1'
#
loop_
_entity.id
_entity.type
_entity.pdbx_description
1 polymer ?
#
loop_
_entity_poly.entity_id
_entity_poly.type
_entity_poly.pdbx_seq_one_letter_code
_entity_poly.pdbx_strand_id
1 'polypeptide(L)'
;MYEVMDHPEAPAPEEMGEYLVEPVAPEEIREKRESGLTLVEANLLQHDDVDAYVELSEPTDRDIVDVGTVLYRLVQIFGTPQLPEYQAGNDISWRTDDTFKYLLRVRREPEEVVLGEEASADGEEWLVTVFDHRVRLGVGLAAWSEDPDATVSVDPAEAIPLMAVIRHGVVDPVECEYENLRF
;
A
#
# COMPACT_ATOMS: atom_id res chain seq x y z
N MET A 1 1.32 19.97 -3.22
CA MET A 1 0.91 18.56 -3.24
C MET A 1 0.47 18.22 -4.63
N TYR A 2 1.19 17.30 -5.26
CA TYR A 2 0.97 16.80 -6.60
C TYR A 2 0.13 15.53 -6.54
N GLU A 3 -0.66 15.29 -7.58
CA GLU A 3 -1.14 13.93 -7.83
C GLU A 3 0.09 13.03 -8.07
N VAL A 4 0.09 11.82 -7.50
CA VAL A 4 1.28 10.97 -7.42
C VAL A 4 1.83 10.60 -8.80
N MET A 5 0.98 10.36 -9.80
CA MET A 5 1.38 10.03 -11.17
C MET A 5 1.92 11.24 -11.93
N ASP A 6 1.56 12.45 -11.52
CA ASP A 6 2.11 13.70 -12.04
C ASP A 6 3.35 14.20 -11.27
N HIS A 7 3.77 13.48 -10.21
CA HIS A 7 4.90 13.88 -9.38
C HIS A 7 6.24 13.64 -10.12
N PRO A 8 7.18 14.60 -10.14
CA PRO A 8 8.45 14.48 -10.88
C PRO A 8 9.38 13.35 -10.39
N GLU A 9 9.17 12.88 -9.18
CA GLU A 9 9.91 11.76 -8.56
C GLU A 9 9.15 10.43 -8.65
N ALA A 10 7.93 10.41 -9.17
CA ALA A 10 7.24 9.16 -9.45
C ALA A 10 7.81 8.55 -10.74
N PRO A 11 8.16 7.26 -10.75
CA PRO A 11 8.61 6.60 -11.96
C PRO A 11 7.46 6.55 -12.98
N ALA A 12 7.79 6.70 -14.27
CA ALA A 12 6.81 6.44 -15.32
C ALA A 12 6.33 4.98 -15.20
N PRO A 13 5.08 4.65 -15.57
CA PRO A 13 4.57 3.28 -15.48
C PRO A 13 5.45 2.25 -16.20
N GLU A 14 6.07 2.63 -17.32
CA GLU A 14 6.98 1.78 -18.09
C GLU A 14 8.37 1.61 -17.47
N GLU A 15 8.73 2.51 -16.55
CA GLU A 15 9.97 2.49 -15.76
C GLU A 15 9.73 1.91 -14.36
N MET A 16 8.47 1.61 -14.02
CA MET A 16 8.08 0.96 -12.79
C MET A 16 8.54 -0.49 -12.89
N GLY A 17 9.60 -0.82 -12.15
CA GLY A 17 10.10 -2.19 -12.05
C GLY A 17 9.04 -3.18 -11.53
N GLU A 18 9.39 -4.45 -11.50
CA GLU A 18 8.48 -5.48 -11.00
C GLU A 18 8.41 -5.41 -9.46
N TYR A 19 7.21 -5.20 -8.93
CA TYR A 19 6.95 -5.21 -7.50
C TYR A 19 6.02 -6.36 -7.14
N LEU A 20 6.42 -7.13 -6.13
CA LEU A 20 5.56 -8.11 -5.49
C LEU A 20 4.86 -7.45 -4.30
N VAL A 21 3.53 -7.46 -4.33
CA VAL A 21 2.68 -6.91 -3.25
C VAL A 21 1.87 -8.04 -2.63
N GLU A 22 2.11 -8.31 -1.36
CA GLU A 22 1.46 -9.41 -0.62
C GLU A 22 0.86 -8.91 0.69
N PRO A 23 -0.31 -9.41 1.12
CA PRO A 23 -0.83 -9.10 2.43
C PRO A 23 0.02 -9.77 3.52
N VAL A 24 0.33 -9.04 4.60
CA VAL A 24 1.00 -9.64 5.75
C VAL A 24 0.04 -10.60 6.45
N ALA A 25 0.49 -11.84 6.68
CA ALA A 25 -0.36 -12.89 7.23
C ALA A 25 -0.87 -12.53 8.64
N PRO A 26 -2.15 -12.83 8.98
CA PRO A 26 -2.69 -12.61 10.32
C PRO A 26 -1.87 -13.28 11.44
N GLU A 27 -1.32 -14.47 11.17
CA GLU A 27 -0.45 -15.19 12.10
C GLU A 27 0.83 -14.42 12.39
N GLU A 28 1.44 -13.82 11.36
CA GLU A 28 2.65 -13.01 11.51
C GLU A 28 2.37 -11.75 12.36
N ILE A 29 1.27 -11.04 12.07
CA ILE A 29 0.83 -9.88 12.85
C ILE A 29 0.65 -10.25 14.32
N ARG A 30 0.01 -11.40 14.58
CA ARG A 30 -0.21 -11.90 15.94
C ARG A 30 1.11 -12.22 16.63
N GLU A 31 2.02 -12.92 15.97
CA GLU A 31 3.33 -13.27 16.51
C GLU A 31 4.17 -12.03 16.85
N LYS A 32 4.18 -11.01 15.98
CA LYS A 32 4.85 -9.72 16.24
C LYS A 32 4.27 -9.06 17.49
N ARG A 33 2.94 -8.99 17.62
CA ARG A 33 2.28 -8.43 18.81
C ARG A 33 2.56 -9.23 20.08
N GLU A 34 2.53 -10.57 20.01
CA GLU A 34 2.86 -11.47 21.12
C GLU A 34 4.33 -11.32 21.57
N SER A 35 5.23 -10.96 20.65
CA SER A 35 6.62 -10.62 20.96
C SER A 35 6.83 -9.23 21.57
N GLY A 36 5.75 -8.46 21.78
CA GLY A 36 5.80 -7.11 22.36
C GLY A 36 6.02 -5.99 21.35
N LEU A 37 5.99 -6.28 20.05
CA LEU A 37 6.13 -5.28 19.00
C LEU A 37 4.77 -4.64 18.68
N THR A 38 4.80 -3.34 18.43
CA THR A 38 3.67 -2.53 17.97
C THR A 38 3.91 -2.10 16.53
N LEU A 39 2.85 -2.07 15.72
CA LEU A 39 2.91 -1.51 14.37
C LEU A 39 2.82 0.01 14.48
N VAL A 40 3.88 0.71 14.11
CA VAL A 40 3.93 2.17 13.97
C VAL A 40 3.82 2.53 12.50
N GLU A 41 3.24 3.68 12.19
CA GLU A 41 2.89 4.10 10.84
C GLU A 41 3.11 5.60 10.66
N ALA A 42 3.65 6.00 9.51
CA ALA A 42 3.62 7.37 9.00
C ALA A 42 2.60 7.48 7.86
N ASN A 43 1.54 8.26 8.06
CA ASN A 43 0.55 8.55 7.03
C ASN A 43 1.14 9.53 6.01
N LEU A 44 1.38 9.07 4.78
CA LEU A 44 2.06 9.86 3.75
C LEU A 44 1.23 11.07 3.29
N LEU A 45 -0.11 10.99 3.37
CA LEU A 45 -0.98 12.14 3.05
C LEU A 45 -0.85 13.31 4.04
N GLN A 46 -0.35 13.03 5.24
CA GLN A 46 -0.21 14.01 6.32
C GLN A 46 1.26 14.31 6.65
N HIS A 47 2.21 13.67 5.95
CA HIS A 47 3.63 13.81 6.23
C HIS A 47 4.18 15.08 5.56
N ASP A 48 4.81 15.96 6.34
CA ASP A 48 5.26 17.28 5.86
C ASP A 48 6.28 17.20 4.71
N ASP A 49 7.09 16.14 4.68
CA ASP A 49 8.12 15.94 3.66
C ASP A 49 7.62 15.28 2.37
N VAL A 50 6.36 14.80 2.33
CA VAL A 50 5.79 14.11 1.15
C VAL A 50 4.76 15.00 0.49
N ASP A 51 5.11 15.58 -0.66
CA ASP A 51 4.24 16.46 -1.43
C ASP A 51 3.41 15.73 -2.50
N ALA A 52 2.91 14.53 -2.19
CA ALA A 52 2.15 13.69 -3.12
C ALA A 52 0.82 13.19 -2.52
N TYR A 53 -0.20 12.98 -3.36
CA TYR A 53 -1.45 12.31 -2.99
C TYR A 53 -1.94 11.39 -4.11
N VAL A 54 -2.74 10.39 -3.75
CA VAL A 54 -3.42 9.55 -4.74
C VAL A 54 -4.76 10.20 -5.10
N GLU A 55 -4.92 10.62 -6.36
CA GLU A 55 -6.21 11.10 -6.85
C GLU A 55 -7.14 9.93 -7.16
N LEU A 56 -8.38 10.09 -6.72
CA LEU A 56 -9.51 9.24 -7.07
C LEU A 56 -10.41 10.06 -8.00
N SER A 57 -11.08 9.44 -8.97
CA SER A 57 -11.87 10.16 -9.99
C SER A 57 -12.83 11.17 -9.35
N GLU A 58 -13.03 12.32 -10.01
CA GLU A 58 -13.99 13.30 -9.50
C GLU A 58 -15.42 12.70 -9.56
N PRO A 59 -16.32 13.08 -8.63
CA PRO A 59 -17.71 12.59 -8.60
C PRO A 59 -18.51 12.82 -9.89
N THR A 60 -18.01 13.67 -10.79
CA THR A 60 -18.63 14.04 -12.07
C THR A 60 -18.16 13.21 -13.26
N ASP A 61 -17.15 12.35 -13.09
CA ASP A 61 -16.64 11.50 -14.16
C ASP A 61 -17.55 10.30 -14.41
N ARG A 62 -17.58 9.83 -15.67
CA ARG A 62 -18.40 8.67 -16.07
C ARG A 62 -17.87 7.35 -15.51
N ASP A 63 -16.58 7.29 -15.20
CA ASP A 63 -15.88 6.16 -14.62
C ASP A 63 -15.43 6.52 -13.19
N ILE A 64 -16.37 6.48 -12.25
CA ILE A 64 -16.14 6.84 -10.85
C ILE A 64 -15.27 5.76 -10.20
N VAL A 65 -13.99 6.07 -9.96
CA VAL A 65 -13.18 5.35 -8.97
C VAL A 65 -13.25 6.13 -7.67
N ASP A 66 -14.18 5.77 -6.80
CA ASP A 66 -14.24 6.31 -5.43
C ASP A 66 -13.47 5.41 -4.45
N VAL A 67 -13.30 5.87 -3.21
CA VAL A 67 -12.60 5.09 -2.19
C VAL A 67 -13.29 3.74 -1.93
N GLY A 68 -14.62 3.67 -2.06
CA GLY A 68 -15.37 2.43 -1.93
C GLY A 68 -15.02 1.41 -3.02
N THR A 69 -14.80 1.87 -4.23
CA THR A 69 -14.38 1.08 -5.39
C THR A 69 -12.97 0.52 -5.19
N VAL A 70 -12.05 1.36 -4.70
CA VAL A 70 -10.68 0.92 -4.35
C VAL A 70 -10.70 -0.13 -3.23
N LEU A 71 -11.47 0.12 -2.17
CA LEU A 71 -11.62 -0.84 -1.07
C LEU A 71 -12.23 -2.17 -1.56
N TYR A 72 -13.23 -2.12 -2.44
CA TYR A 72 -13.82 -3.32 -3.02
C TYR A 72 -12.79 -4.12 -3.83
N ARG A 73 -11.93 -3.46 -4.59
CA ARG A 73 -10.84 -4.12 -5.33
C ARG A 73 -9.80 -4.73 -4.41
N LEU A 74 -9.38 -4.03 -3.36
CA LEU A 74 -8.50 -4.59 -2.33
C LEU A 74 -9.09 -5.88 -1.72
N VAL A 75 -10.41 -5.91 -1.49
CA VAL A 75 -11.11 -7.13 -1.06
C VAL A 75 -11.07 -8.23 -2.12
N GLN A 76 -11.22 -7.90 -3.40
CA GLN A 76 -11.15 -8.88 -4.49
C GLN A 76 -9.74 -9.48 -4.65
N ILE A 77 -8.70 -8.67 -4.51
CA ILE A 77 -7.29 -9.07 -4.71
C ILE A 77 -6.75 -9.79 -3.48
N PHE A 78 -6.95 -9.24 -2.28
CA PHE A 78 -6.29 -9.68 -1.05
C PHE A 78 -7.23 -10.26 0.00
N GLY A 79 -8.55 -10.30 -0.25
CA GLY A 79 -9.54 -10.68 0.75
C GLY A 79 -9.76 -9.60 1.81
N THR A 80 -10.30 -9.95 2.97
CA THR A 80 -10.57 -8.97 4.04
C THR A 80 -9.28 -8.46 4.70
N PRO A 81 -9.27 -7.24 5.29
CA PRO A 81 -8.13 -6.73 6.05
C PRO A 81 -7.57 -7.70 7.10
N GLN A 82 -6.25 -7.76 7.21
CA GLN A 82 -5.55 -8.71 8.07
C GLN A 82 -5.43 -8.22 9.52
N LEU A 83 -5.44 -6.89 9.72
CA LEU A 83 -5.41 -6.27 11.04
C LEU A 83 -6.73 -6.57 11.79
N PRO A 84 -6.69 -7.24 12.96
CA PRO A 84 -7.90 -7.67 13.67
C PRO A 84 -8.88 -6.52 13.93
N GLU A 85 -8.38 -5.38 14.37
CA GLU A 85 -9.18 -4.20 14.67
C GLU A 85 -9.90 -3.60 13.46
N TYR A 86 -9.49 -3.93 12.23
CA TYR A 86 -10.12 -3.51 10.97
C TYR A 86 -11.03 -4.57 10.34
N GLN A 87 -11.11 -5.78 10.91
CA GLN A 87 -12.00 -6.83 10.42
C GLN A 87 -13.48 -6.47 10.61
N ALA A 88 -14.33 -7.00 9.72
CA ALA A 88 -15.77 -6.81 9.79
C ALA A 88 -16.36 -7.45 11.06
N GLY A 89 -17.23 -6.72 11.76
CA GLY A 89 -17.91 -7.19 12.97
C GLY A 89 -17.20 -6.85 14.29
N ASN A 90 -16.00 -6.26 14.25
CA ASN A 90 -15.33 -5.74 15.44
C ASN A 90 -15.86 -4.35 15.84
N ASP A 91 -15.53 -3.92 17.06
CA ASP A 91 -15.91 -2.59 17.55
C ASP A 91 -15.26 -1.51 16.67
N ILE A 92 -16.09 -0.62 16.15
CA ILE A 92 -15.72 0.48 15.25
C ILE A 92 -15.82 1.85 15.93
N SER A 93 -16.16 1.91 17.21
CA SER A 93 -16.44 3.15 17.94
C SER A 93 -15.26 4.14 17.99
N TRP A 94 -14.05 3.64 17.80
CA TRP A 94 -12.79 4.42 17.78
C TRP A 94 -12.38 4.89 16.37
N ARG A 95 -13.05 4.40 15.31
CA ARG A 95 -12.73 4.74 13.91
C ARG A 95 -13.28 6.13 13.58
N THR A 96 -12.45 7.16 13.73
CA THR A 96 -12.83 8.56 13.46
C THR A 96 -12.46 9.02 12.07
N ASP A 97 -11.28 8.62 11.60
CA ASP A 97 -10.69 9.10 10.34
C ASP A 97 -10.49 7.98 9.31
N ASP A 98 -10.29 6.73 9.78
CA ASP A 98 -10.03 5.56 8.93
C ASP A 98 -10.98 4.41 9.27
N THR A 99 -11.53 3.72 8.26
CA THR A 99 -12.50 2.64 8.48
C THR A 99 -12.01 1.24 8.10
N PHE A 100 -11.08 1.12 7.16
CA PHE A 100 -10.45 -0.10 6.65
C PHE A 100 -8.96 0.15 6.51
N LYS A 101 -8.14 -0.85 6.85
CA LYS A 101 -6.68 -0.76 6.71
C LYS A 101 -6.08 -2.12 6.41
N TYR A 102 -5.39 -2.21 5.28
CA TYR A 102 -4.55 -3.34 4.90
C TYR A 102 -3.13 -3.09 5.35
N LEU A 103 -2.44 -4.15 5.73
CA LEU A 103 -0.99 -4.16 5.90
C LEU A 103 -0.40 -5.04 4.81
N LEU A 104 0.35 -4.42 3.91
CA LEU A 104 0.96 -5.04 2.75
C LEU A 104 2.47 -5.06 2.92
N ARG A 105 3.08 -6.14 2.45
CA ARG A 105 4.51 -6.24 2.20
C ARG A 105 4.73 -5.97 0.73
N VAL A 106 5.56 -4.98 0.43
CA VAL A 106 5.96 -4.61 -0.93
C VAL A 106 7.42 -4.98 -1.08
N ARG A 107 7.75 -5.77 -2.10
CA ARG A 107 9.12 -6.13 -2.45
C ARG A 107 9.41 -5.72 -3.87
N ARG A 108 10.56 -5.09 -4.11
CA ARG A 108 11.05 -4.89 -5.47
C ARG A 108 11.75 -6.17 -5.93
N GLU A 109 11.27 -6.78 -7.00
CA GLU A 109 11.96 -7.92 -7.59
C GLU A 109 13.30 -7.46 -8.17
N PRO A 110 14.40 -8.20 -7.95
CA PRO A 110 15.67 -7.87 -8.56
C PRO A 110 15.55 -8.01 -10.09
N GLU A 111 15.86 -6.93 -10.82
CA GLU A 111 16.09 -7.04 -12.27
C GLU A 111 17.12 -8.15 -12.52
N GLU A 112 16.85 -9.01 -13.51
CA GLU A 112 17.69 -10.17 -13.84
C GLU A 112 19.18 -9.88 -13.62
N VAL A 113 19.78 -10.62 -12.68
CA VAL A 113 21.20 -10.53 -12.31
C VAL A 113 22.06 -10.52 -13.57
N VAL A 114 22.57 -9.34 -13.94
CA VAL A 114 23.67 -9.22 -14.90
C VAL A 114 24.84 -9.95 -14.26
N LEU A 115 25.20 -11.11 -14.83
CA LEU A 115 26.27 -12.01 -14.40
C LEU A 115 27.50 -11.24 -13.86
N GLY A 116 27.63 -11.11 -12.55
CA GLY A 116 28.87 -10.59 -11.95
C GLY A 116 28.78 -9.90 -10.59
N GLU A 117 27.62 -9.43 -10.14
CA GLU A 117 27.46 -8.80 -8.83
C GLU A 117 26.45 -9.59 -7.98
N GLU A 118 26.83 -9.88 -6.74
CA GLU A 118 25.96 -10.50 -5.74
C GLU A 118 24.83 -9.52 -5.42
N ALA A 119 23.74 -9.55 -6.21
CA ALA A 119 22.47 -8.98 -5.79
C ALA A 119 22.09 -9.64 -4.46
N SER A 120 21.84 -8.84 -3.41
CA SER A 120 21.33 -9.36 -2.15
C SER A 120 20.04 -10.13 -2.45
N ALA A 121 20.02 -11.42 -2.09
CA ALA A 121 18.99 -12.37 -2.52
C ALA A 121 17.54 -12.01 -2.10
N ASP A 122 17.36 -10.99 -1.25
CA ASP A 122 16.07 -10.65 -0.65
C ASP A 122 15.40 -9.37 -1.20
N GLY A 123 16.02 -8.64 -2.15
CA GLY A 123 15.48 -7.38 -2.67
C GLY A 123 15.29 -6.29 -1.60
N GLU A 124 14.75 -5.13 -1.99
CA GLU A 124 14.29 -4.11 -1.03
C GLU A 124 12.84 -4.44 -0.62
N GLU A 125 12.57 -4.47 0.70
CA GLU A 125 11.26 -4.79 1.28
C GLU A 125 10.75 -3.63 2.14
N TRP A 126 9.49 -3.25 1.92
CA TRP A 126 8.77 -2.24 2.70
C TRP A 126 7.48 -2.83 3.27
N LEU A 127 7.08 -2.35 4.46
CA LEU A 127 5.74 -2.53 4.98
C LEU A 127 4.93 -1.27 4.68
N VAL A 128 3.82 -1.45 3.97
CA VAL A 128 2.96 -0.37 3.51
C VAL A 128 1.55 -0.61 4.02
N THR A 129 0.93 0.42 4.57
CA THR A 129 -0.48 0.41 4.92
C THR A 129 -1.30 1.08 3.82
N VAL A 130 -2.45 0.49 3.51
CA VAL A 130 -3.42 1.07 2.56
C VAL A 130 -4.77 1.15 3.25
N PHE A 131 -5.32 2.35 3.36
CA PHE A 131 -6.50 2.62 4.17
C PHE A 131 -7.40 3.68 3.52
N ASP A 132 -8.66 3.73 3.89
CA ASP A 132 -9.46 4.92 3.63
C ASP A 132 -9.12 5.98 4.67
N HIS A 133 -8.89 7.21 4.23
CA HIS A 133 -8.64 8.34 5.11
C HIS A 133 -9.51 9.51 4.69
N ARG A 134 -10.52 9.87 5.49
CA ARG A 134 -11.42 11.01 5.22
C ARG A 134 -11.90 11.05 3.76
N VAL A 135 -12.45 9.93 3.28
CA VAL A 135 -12.94 9.70 1.90
C VAL A 135 -11.88 9.66 0.79
N ARG A 136 -10.59 9.67 1.14
CA ARG A 136 -9.47 9.50 0.19
C ARG A 136 -8.80 8.15 0.38
N LEU A 137 -7.99 7.74 -0.59
CA LEU A 137 -7.07 6.61 -0.42
C LEU A 137 -5.83 7.09 0.33
N GLY A 138 -5.63 6.58 1.54
CA GLY A 138 -4.44 6.74 2.35
C GLY A 138 -3.42 5.64 2.06
N VAL A 139 -2.15 6.05 1.99
CA VAL A 139 -1.00 5.16 1.95
C VAL A 139 -0.07 5.56 3.10
N GLY A 140 0.45 4.58 3.83
CA GLY A 140 1.37 4.79 4.93
C GLY A 140 2.59 3.91 4.83
N LEU A 141 3.72 4.39 5.34
CA LEU A 141 4.89 3.54 5.61
C LEU A 141 4.79 3.01 7.04
N ALA A 142 4.97 1.72 7.21
CA ALA A 142 4.81 1.06 8.49
C ALA A 142 6.09 0.33 8.93
N ALA A 143 6.24 0.17 10.24
CA ALA A 143 7.32 -0.60 10.83
C ALA A 143 6.87 -1.26 12.13
N TRP A 144 7.50 -2.38 12.48
CA TRP A 144 7.35 -2.97 13.80
C TRP A 144 8.35 -2.33 14.77
N SER A 145 7.87 -1.87 15.92
CA SER A 145 8.67 -1.18 16.93
C SER A 145 8.39 -1.73 18.33
N GLU A 146 9.40 -1.76 19.19
CA GLU A 146 9.20 -1.99 20.64
C GLU A 146 8.59 -0.77 21.33
N ASP A 147 8.80 0.42 20.76
CA ASP A 147 8.25 1.68 21.25
C ASP A 147 6.99 2.07 20.45
N PRO A 148 5.80 2.11 21.06
CA PRO A 148 4.56 2.48 20.38
C PRO A 148 4.52 3.96 19.96
N ASP A 149 5.37 4.81 20.54
CA ASP A 149 5.47 6.23 20.20
C ASP A 149 6.58 6.50 19.15
N ALA A 150 7.22 5.45 18.62
CA ALA A 150 8.25 5.60 17.60
C ALA A 150 7.68 6.15 16.29
N THR A 151 8.47 7.00 15.63
CA THR A 151 8.16 7.54 14.31
C THR A 151 8.82 6.72 13.21
N VAL A 152 8.07 6.40 12.16
CA VAL A 152 8.63 5.81 10.94
C VAL A 152 9.39 6.90 10.18
N SER A 153 10.65 6.64 9.82
CA SER A 153 11.42 7.53 8.96
C SER A 153 10.86 7.44 7.54
N VAL A 154 10.58 8.59 6.94
CA VAL A 154 10.03 8.68 5.57
C VAL A 154 11.07 9.36 4.68
N ASP A 155 11.56 8.63 3.69
CA ASP A 155 12.32 9.20 2.57
C ASP A 155 11.34 9.43 1.40
N PRO A 156 11.10 10.69 0.97
CA PRO A 156 10.24 10.97 -0.18
C PRO A 156 10.64 10.21 -1.44
N ALA A 157 11.93 9.97 -1.65
CA ALA A 157 12.45 9.24 -2.80
C ALA A 157 12.03 7.76 -2.83
N GLU A 158 11.67 7.18 -1.68
CA GLU A 158 11.08 5.84 -1.57
C GLU A 158 9.56 5.89 -1.48
N ALA A 159 9.03 6.84 -0.70
CA ALA A 159 7.61 6.95 -0.41
C ALA A 159 6.77 7.24 -1.67
N ILE A 160 7.22 8.15 -2.53
CA ILE A 160 6.48 8.55 -3.72
C ILE A 160 6.37 7.40 -4.74
N PRO A 161 7.45 6.68 -5.10
CA PRO A 161 7.35 5.46 -5.91
C PRO A 161 6.41 4.41 -5.32
N LEU A 162 6.47 4.15 -4.01
CA LEU A 162 5.57 3.20 -3.35
C LEU A 162 4.11 3.63 -3.43
N MET A 163 3.82 4.92 -3.27
CA MET A 163 2.47 5.46 -3.49
C MET A 163 2.00 5.23 -4.93
N ALA A 164 2.87 5.41 -5.92
CA ALA A 164 2.56 5.16 -7.32
C ALA A 164 2.27 3.67 -7.59
N VAL A 165 3.07 2.76 -7.04
CA VAL A 165 2.86 1.30 -7.13
C VAL A 165 1.51 0.89 -6.53
N ILE A 166 1.19 1.38 -5.32
CA ILE A 166 -0.10 1.09 -4.69
C ILE A 166 -1.24 1.66 -5.52
N ARG A 167 -1.13 2.92 -5.97
CA ARG A 167 -2.12 3.56 -6.84
C ARG A 167 -2.38 2.71 -8.07
N HIS A 168 -1.36 2.28 -8.81
CA HIS A 168 -1.53 1.40 -9.96
C HIS A 168 -2.23 0.09 -9.60
N GLY A 169 -1.79 -0.59 -8.54
CA GLY A 169 -2.34 -1.89 -8.16
C GLY A 169 -3.82 -1.86 -7.74
N VAL A 170 -4.33 -0.72 -7.25
CA VAL A 170 -5.68 -0.65 -6.65
C VAL A 170 -6.64 0.31 -7.37
N VAL A 171 -6.12 1.34 -8.04
CA VAL A 171 -6.90 2.36 -8.75
C VAL A 171 -7.03 2.04 -10.23
N ASP A 172 -6.06 1.36 -10.86
CA ASP A 172 -6.22 0.93 -12.24
C ASP A 172 -7.01 -0.37 -12.34
N PRO A 173 -7.77 -0.57 -13.43
CA PRO A 173 -8.38 -1.86 -13.70
C PRO A 173 -7.27 -2.90 -13.87
N VAL A 174 -7.31 -3.98 -13.08
CA VAL A 174 -6.49 -5.15 -13.35
C VAL A 174 -6.99 -5.77 -14.64
N GLU A 175 -6.19 -5.74 -15.70
CA GLU A 175 -6.49 -6.49 -16.92
C GLU A 175 -6.36 -7.99 -16.60
N CYS A 176 -7.49 -8.68 -16.45
CA CYS A 176 -7.48 -10.13 -16.43
C CYS A 176 -7.10 -10.64 -17.83
N GLU A 177 -5.82 -10.91 -18.05
CA GLU A 177 -5.39 -11.72 -19.18
C GLU A 177 -5.93 -13.14 -18.98
N TYR A 178 -7.07 -13.44 -19.60
CA TYR A 178 -7.55 -14.81 -19.67
C TYR A 178 -6.58 -15.62 -20.52
N GLU A 179 -5.78 -16.49 -19.90
CA GLU A 179 -5.05 -17.53 -20.63
C GLU A 179 -6.07 -18.44 -21.34
N ASN A 180 -6.32 -18.15 -22.62
CA ASN A 180 -6.92 -19.00 -23.66
C ASN A 180 -7.79 -20.17 -23.14
N LEU A 181 -8.98 -19.87 -22.61
CA LEU A 181 -10.03 -20.88 -22.48
C LEU A 181 -10.49 -21.28 -23.89
N ARG A 182 -9.96 -22.40 -24.38
CA ARG A 182 -10.47 -23.05 -25.60
C ARG A 182 -11.84 -23.65 -25.30
N PHE A 183 -12.88 -23.09 -25.90
CA PHE A 183 -14.20 -23.70 -25.98
C PHE A 183 -14.24 -24.83 -27.01
#